data_AF-A0A9E5T540-F1
#
_entry.id   AF-A0A9E5T540-F1
#
_cell.length_a   1.000
_cell.length_b   1.000
_cell.length_c   1.000
_cell.angle_alpha   90.00
_cell.angle_beta   90.00
_cell.angle_gamma   90.00
#
_symmetry.space_group_name_H-M   'P 1'
#
loop_
_entity.id
_entity.type
_entity.pdbx_description
1 polymer ?
#
loop_
_entity_poly.entity_id
_entity_poly.type
_entity_poly.pdbx_seq_one_letter_code
_entity_poly.pdbx_strand_id
1 'polypeptide(L)'
;MKSFVFYLGLALFFTHELDAMTNHEWRVLPLLDGLKDSVGRITFVIAHVPIFAIVIASIASLNLRTRSMARDIASGFLVAHALLHFAFSGHSEYEFGSSLSSILIYGAALCGLLYFLARWMEEKATPSD
;
A
#
# COMPACT_ATOMS: atom_id res chain seq x y z
N MET A 1 4.11 -6.18 -18.74
CA MET A 1 3.41 -4.97 -18.23
C MET A 1 2.98 -5.13 -16.77
N LYS A 2 2.20 -6.17 -16.42
CA LYS A 2 1.69 -6.44 -15.07
C LYS A 2 2.73 -6.31 -13.95
N SER A 3 3.88 -6.96 -14.07
CA SER A 3 4.94 -6.90 -13.05
C SER A 3 5.53 -5.49 -12.88
N PHE A 4 5.68 -4.72 -13.97
CA PHE A 4 6.20 -3.35 -13.90
C PHE A 4 5.26 -2.44 -13.11
N VAL A 5 3.97 -2.47 -13.46
CA VAL A 5 2.91 -1.70 -12.77
C VAL A 5 2.84 -2.10 -11.30
N PHE A 6 2.92 -3.40 -10.99
CA PHE A 6 2.95 -3.88 -9.62
C PHE A 6 4.11 -3.29 -8.81
N TYR A 7 5.34 -3.37 -9.34
CA TYR A 7 6.52 -2.89 -8.62
C TYR A 7 6.55 -1.36 -8.50
N LEU A 8 6.03 -0.63 -9.51
CA LEU A 8 5.84 0.81 -9.39
C LEU A 8 4.85 1.15 -8.29
N GLY A 9 3.71 0.46 -8.22
CA GLY A 9 2.72 0.63 -7.15
C GLY A 9 3.29 0.35 -5.77
N LEU A 10 4.07 -0.72 -5.64
CA LEU A 10 4.76 -1.06 -4.39
C LEU A 10 5.80 -0.01 -3.98
N ALA A 11 6.54 0.54 -4.95
CA ALA A 11 7.50 1.61 -4.68
C ALA A 11 6.82 2.91 -4.23
N LEU A 12 5.70 3.29 -4.87
CA LEU A 12 4.89 4.44 -4.46
C LEU A 12 4.35 4.24 -3.05
N PHE A 13 3.88 3.03 -2.73
CA PHE A 13 3.40 2.69 -1.39
C PHE A 13 4.51 2.76 -0.33
N PHE A 14 5.66 2.12 -0.53
CA PHE A 14 6.76 2.23 0.43
C PHE A 14 7.26 3.66 0.61
N THR A 15 7.20 4.47 -0.46
CA THR A 15 7.55 5.89 -0.37
C THR A 15 6.47 6.70 0.37
N HIS A 16 5.19 6.34 0.20
CA HIS A 16 4.09 6.87 1.01
C HIS A 16 4.32 6.61 2.50
N GLU A 17 4.80 5.43 2.90
CA GLU A 17 5.09 5.13 4.31
C GLU A 17 6.20 6.04 4.91
N LEU A 18 7.12 6.54 4.08
CA LEU A 18 8.09 7.56 4.50
C LEU A 18 7.42 8.93 4.68
N ASP A 19 6.52 9.30 3.77
CA ASP A 19 5.71 10.52 3.85
C ASP A 19 4.74 10.47 5.04
N ALA A 20 4.14 9.31 5.33
CA ALA A 20 3.29 9.05 6.48
C ALA A 20 3.98 9.30 7.81
N MET A 21 5.28 9.00 7.88
CA MET A 21 6.08 9.31 9.07
C MET A 21 6.17 10.83 9.29
N THR A 22 6.29 11.61 8.22
CA THR A 22 6.35 13.09 8.30
C THR A 22 5.00 13.74 8.55
N ASN A 23 3.91 13.08 8.18
CA ASN A 23 2.52 13.51 8.36
C ASN A 23 1.82 12.82 9.55
N HIS A 24 2.58 12.22 10.47
CA HIS A 24 2.11 11.65 11.73
C HIS A 24 0.91 10.70 11.60
N GLU A 25 0.92 9.80 10.60
CA GLU A 25 -0.23 8.94 10.28
C GLU A 25 -0.74 8.11 11.47
N TRP A 26 0.11 7.81 12.45
CA TRP A 26 -0.30 7.16 13.69
C TRP A 26 -1.40 7.90 14.45
N ARG A 27 -1.59 9.21 14.24
CA ARG A 27 -2.68 9.99 14.86
C ARG A 27 -4.06 9.71 14.26
N VAL A 28 -4.12 9.17 13.05
CA VAL A 28 -5.38 8.79 12.37
C VAL A 28 -5.62 7.29 12.35
N LEU A 29 -4.61 6.48 12.69
CA LEU A 29 -4.74 5.03 12.78
C LEU A 29 -5.54 4.63 14.03
N PRO A 30 -6.68 3.91 13.91
CA PRO A 30 -7.55 3.58 15.04
C PRO A 30 -6.90 2.79 16.19
N LEU A 31 -5.73 2.17 15.95
CA LEU A 31 -4.99 1.43 16.97
C LEU A 31 -3.90 2.27 17.66
N LEU A 32 -3.52 3.40 17.07
CA LEU A 32 -2.40 4.23 17.53
C LEU A 32 -2.79 5.68 17.88
N ASP A 33 -4.01 6.10 17.53
CA ASP A 33 -4.53 7.48 17.70
C ASP A 33 -4.44 8.03 19.14
N GLY A 34 -4.61 7.17 20.15
CA GLY A 34 -4.53 7.53 21.56
C GLY A 34 -3.13 7.54 22.17
N LEU A 35 -2.09 7.20 21.40
CA LEU A 35 -0.71 7.14 21.91
C LEU A 35 -0.08 8.53 21.96
N LYS A 36 0.79 8.76 22.95
CA LYS A 36 1.68 9.93 22.94
C LYS A 36 2.54 9.90 21.68
N ASP A 37 2.75 11.05 21.07
CA ASP A 37 3.42 11.17 19.76
C ASP A 37 4.77 10.45 19.68
N SER A 38 5.59 10.54 20.74
CA SER A 38 6.88 9.83 20.81
C SER A 38 6.74 8.30 20.79
N VAL A 39 5.69 7.77 21.41
CA VAL A 39 5.39 6.33 21.45
C VAL A 39 4.72 5.91 20.14
N GLY A 40 3.76 6.69 19.64
CA GLY A 40 3.09 6.43 18.35
C GLY A 40 4.07 6.31 17.21
N ARG A 41 5.01 7.25 17.10
CA ARG A 41 6.09 7.23 16.10
C ARG A 41 6.97 5.97 16.20
N ILE A 42 7.44 5.63 17.40
CA ILE A 42 8.31 4.46 17.61
C ILE A 42 7.57 3.18 17.26
N THR A 43 6.33 3.04 17.73
CA THR A 43 5.48 1.89 17.43
C THR A 43 5.21 1.77 15.94
N PHE A 44 4.88 2.87 15.26
CA PHE A 44 4.68 2.91 13.81
C PHE A 44 5.91 2.38 13.08
N VAL A 45 7.09 2.97 13.33
CA VAL A 45 8.33 2.57 12.63
C VAL A 45 8.72 1.11 12.92
N ILE A 46 8.67 0.68 14.19
CA ILE A 46 9.06 -0.69 14.55
C ILE A 46 8.09 -1.71 13.98
N ALA A 47 6.78 -1.42 13.95
CA ALA A 47 5.77 -2.31 13.38
C ALA A 47 5.97 -2.54 11.88
N HIS A 48 6.44 -1.53 11.14
CA HIS A 48 6.69 -1.65 9.71
C HIS A 48 7.81 -2.64 9.37
N VAL A 49 8.80 -2.84 10.24
CA VAL A 49 9.91 -3.79 9.99
C VAL A 49 9.41 -5.23 9.75
N PRO A 50 8.69 -5.89 10.67
CA PRO A 50 8.16 -7.23 10.43
C PRO A 50 7.10 -7.24 9.33
N ILE A 51 6.27 -6.20 9.19
CA ILE A 51 5.25 -6.11 8.13
C ILE A 51 5.93 -6.15 6.75
N PHE A 52 6.92 -5.29 6.52
CA PHE A 52 7.66 -5.25 5.26
C PHE A 52 8.44 -6.54 5.01
N ALA A 53 9.05 -7.14 6.04
CA ALA A 53 9.73 -8.42 5.88
C ALA A 53 8.78 -9.52 5.37
N ILE A 54 7.58 -9.64 5.97
CA ILE A 54 6.56 -10.62 5.56
C ILE A 54 6.04 -10.33 4.14
N VAL A 55 5.74 -9.07 3.83
CA VAL A 55 5.23 -8.65 2.52
C VAL A 55 6.27 -8.93 1.43
N ILE A 56 7.52 -8.50 1.62
CA ILE A 56 8.61 -8.71 0.67
C ILE A 56 8.87 -10.20 0.48
N ALA A 57 8.96 -10.99 1.56
CA ALA A 57 9.17 -12.43 1.48
C ALA A 57 8.04 -13.13 0.70
N SER A 58 6.80 -12.72 0.91
CA SER A 58 5.63 -13.29 0.22
C SER A 58 5.62 -12.95 -1.27
N ILE A 59 5.96 -11.70 -1.64
CA ILE A 59 6.08 -11.25 -3.03
C ILE A 59 7.29 -11.88 -3.73
N ALA A 60 8.37 -12.15 -3.01
CA ALA A 60 9.59 -12.77 -3.54
C ALA A 60 9.57 -14.30 -3.49
N SER A 61 8.48 -14.91 -3.01
CA SER A 61 8.38 -16.36 -2.85
C SER A 61 8.67 -17.10 -4.16
N LEU A 62 9.47 -18.18 -4.06
CA LEU A 62 9.70 -19.10 -5.18
C LEU A 62 8.46 -19.95 -5.50
N ASN A 63 7.52 -20.06 -4.55
CA ASN A 63 6.25 -20.70 -4.79
C ASN A 63 5.35 -19.77 -5.62
N LEU A 64 5.01 -20.19 -6.84
CA LEU A 64 4.22 -19.39 -7.79
C LEU A 64 2.84 -19.01 -7.25
N ARG A 65 2.16 -19.92 -6.54
CA ARG A 65 0.84 -19.65 -5.95
C ARG A 65 0.95 -18.60 -4.86
N THR A 66 1.88 -18.75 -3.93
CA THR A 66 2.13 -17.78 -2.86
C THR A 66 2.45 -16.41 -3.43
N ARG A 67 3.38 -16.35 -4.39
CA ARG A 67 3.78 -15.10 -5.04
C ARG A 67 2.62 -14.42 -5.76
N SER A 68 1.82 -15.17 -6.52
CA SER A 68 0.67 -14.60 -7.24
C SER A 68 -0.35 -14.04 -6.25
N MET A 69 -0.73 -14.83 -5.25
CA MET A 69 -1.68 -14.42 -4.23
C MET A 69 -1.19 -13.20 -3.43
N ALA A 70 0.09 -13.16 -3.07
CA ALA A 70 0.69 -12.03 -2.38
C ALA A 70 0.62 -10.74 -3.22
N ARG A 71 0.86 -10.82 -4.54
CA ARG A 71 0.74 -9.67 -5.45
C ARG A 71 -0.70 -9.19 -5.60
N ASP A 72 -1.67 -10.11 -5.62
CA ASP A 72 -3.09 -9.75 -5.68
C ASP A 72 -3.54 -9.06 -4.40
N ILE A 73 -3.19 -9.64 -3.24
CA ILE A 73 -3.49 -9.07 -1.92
C ILE A 73 -2.86 -7.68 -1.80
N ALA A 74 -1.57 -7.55 -2.14
CA ALA A 74 -0.88 -6.26 -2.09
C ALA A 74 -1.54 -5.23 -3.02
N SER A 75 -1.87 -5.60 -4.26
CA SER A 75 -2.53 -4.69 -5.21
C SER A 75 -3.93 -4.27 -4.74
N GLY A 76 -4.69 -5.18 -4.15
CA GLY A 76 -5.97 -4.88 -3.52
C GLY A 76 -5.82 -3.96 -2.31
N PHE A 77 -4.78 -4.19 -1.49
CA PHE A 77 -4.44 -3.33 -0.37
C PHE A 77 -4.11 -1.91 -0.83
N LEU A 78 -3.34 -1.70 -1.92
CA LEU A 78 -3.06 -0.35 -2.44
C LEU A 78 -4.34 0.45 -2.74
N VAL A 79 -5.34 -0.21 -3.33
CA VAL A 79 -6.64 0.41 -3.62
C VAL A 79 -7.41 0.70 -2.34
N ALA A 80 -7.52 -0.27 -1.44
CA ALA A 80 -8.20 -0.10 -0.17
C ALA A 80 -7.56 0.99 0.71
N HIS A 81 -6.23 1.08 0.71
CA HIS A 81 -5.45 2.07 1.45
C HIS A 81 -5.77 3.50 1.00
N ALA A 82 -5.84 3.76 -0.31
CA ALA A 82 -6.26 5.06 -0.81
C ALA A 82 -7.72 5.40 -0.45
N LEU A 83 -8.61 4.40 -0.42
CA LEU A 83 -9.98 4.62 0.05
C LEU A 83 -10.03 4.96 1.54
N LEU A 84 -9.17 4.36 2.37
CA LEU A 84 -9.03 4.74 3.77
C LEU A 84 -8.55 6.18 3.92
N HIS A 85 -7.53 6.59 3.17
CA HIS A 85 -7.09 8.00 3.17
C HIS A 85 -8.19 8.95 2.71
N PHE A 86 -8.94 8.58 1.68
CA PHE A 86 -10.08 9.37 1.24
C PHE A 86 -11.14 9.48 2.35
N ALA A 87 -11.47 8.38 3.03
CA ALA A 87 -12.43 8.38 4.14
C ALA A 87 -11.95 9.19 5.35
N PHE A 88 -10.65 9.15 5.66
CA PHE A 88 -10.05 9.90 6.76
C PHE A 88 -9.65 11.33 6.40
N SER A 89 -9.80 11.76 5.14
CA SER A 89 -9.41 13.11 4.69
C SER A 89 -10.15 14.25 5.42
N GLY A 90 -11.31 13.97 6.01
CA GLY A 90 -12.05 14.91 6.86
C GLY A 90 -11.68 14.89 8.35
N HIS A 91 -10.74 14.04 8.77
CA HIS A 91 -10.31 13.91 10.17
C HIS A 91 -9.43 15.11 10.57
N SER A 92 -9.55 15.60 11.82
CA SER A 92 -8.82 16.81 12.27
C SER A 92 -7.30 16.64 12.24
N GLU A 93 -6.83 15.42 12.48
CA GLU A 93 -5.42 15.04 12.49
C GLU A 93 -4.90 14.56 11.12
N TYR A 94 -5.68 14.73 10.04
CA TYR A 94 -5.25 14.32 8.70
C TYR A 94 -4.31 15.36 8.08
N GLU A 95 -3.02 15.03 8.02
CA GLU A 95 -1.97 15.98 7.57
C GLU A 95 -1.58 15.82 6.08
N PHE A 96 -2.13 14.85 5.34
CA PHE A 96 -1.78 14.57 3.94
C PHE A 96 -2.37 15.57 2.92
N GLY A 97 -1.99 16.84 3.03
CA GLY A 97 -2.45 17.92 2.14
C GLY A 97 -1.56 18.18 0.92
N SER A 98 -0.37 17.56 0.84
CA SER A 98 0.59 17.86 -0.22
C SER A 98 0.26 17.14 -1.53
N SER A 99 0.66 17.74 -2.66
CA SER A 99 0.55 17.09 -3.97
C SER A 99 1.41 15.82 -4.05
N LEU A 100 2.56 15.79 -3.35
CA LEU A 100 3.42 14.61 -3.28
C LEU A 100 2.69 13.46 -2.59
N SER A 101 2.12 13.69 -1.40
CA SER A 101 1.32 12.71 -0.66
C SER A 101 0.18 12.15 -1.51
N SER A 102 -0.54 13.04 -2.19
CA SER A 102 -1.63 12.63 -3.10
C SER A 102 -1.14 11.74 -4.25
N ILE A 103 0.01 12.07 -4.87
CA ILE A 103 0.60 11.26 -5.94
C ILE A 103 1.02 9.89 -5.41
N LEU A 104 1.62 9.83 -4.22
CA LEU A 104 2.07 8.58 -3.62
C LEU A 104 0.88 7.66 -3.29
N ILE A 105 -0.14 8.19 -2.63
CA ILE A 105 -1.36 7.45 -2.22
C ILE A 105 -2.15 6.99 -3.46
N TYR A 106 -2.63 7.95 -4.26
CA TYR A 106 -3.55 7.65 -5.36
C TYR A 106 -2.82 7.06 -6.58
N GLY A 107 -1.54 7.36 -6.76
CA GLY A 107 -0.71 6.72 -7.78
C GLY A 107 -0.47 5.23 -7.45
N ALA A 108 -0.24 4.88 -6.18
CA ALA A 108 -0.16 3.48 -5.77
C ALA A 108 -1.48 2.73 -6.03
N ALA A 109 -2.63 3.34 -5.69
CA ALA A 109 -3.95 2.77 -5.97
C ALA A 109 -4.21 2.58 -7.47
N LEU A 110 -3.87 3.57 -8.30
CA LEU A 110 -3.96 3.47 -9.76
C LEU A 110 -3.15 2.28 -10.27
N CYS A 111 -1.92 2.09 -9.77
CA CYS A 111 -1.10 0.93 -10.12
C CYS A 111 -1.78 -0.39 -9.71
N GLY A 112 -2.40 -0.45 -8.53
CA GLY A 112 -3.17 -1.63 -8.09
C GLY A 112 -4.32 -1.98 -9.04
N LEU A 113 -5.10 -0.98 -9.48
CA LEU A 113 -6.17 -1.17 -10.47
C LEU A 113 -5.63 -1.63 -11.83
N LEU A 114 -4.57 -0.99 -12.32
CA LEU A 114 -3.93 -1.35 -13.59
C LEU A 114 -3.31 -2.76 -13.55
N TYR A 115 -2.81 -3.21 -12.39
CA TYR A 115 -2.34 -4.58 -12.20
C TYR A 115 -3.49 -5.59 -12.43
N PHE A 116 -4.64 -5.37 -11.80
CA PHE A 116 -5.80 -6.25 -11.97
C PHE A 116 -6.33 -6.24 -13.41
N LEU A 117 -6.39 -5.07 -14.04
CA LEU A 117 -6.78 -4.95 -15.45
C LEU A 117 -5.83 -5.74 -16.36
N ALA A 118 -4.52 -5.56 -16.19
CA ALA A 118 -3.51 -6.27 -16.96
C ALA A 118 -3.60 -7.79 -16.77
N ARG A 119 -3.85 -8.24 -15.53
CA ARG A 119 -4.06 -9.66 -15.23
C ARG A 119 -5.31 -10.22 -15.90
N TRP A 120 -6.44 -9.51 -15.81
CA TRP A 120 -7.69 -9.93 -16.44
C TRP A 120 -7.57 -10.04 -17.97
N MET A 121 -6.84 -9.11 -18.58
CA MET A 121 -6.51 -9.17 -20.01
C MET A 121 -5.65 -10.40 -20.35
N GLU A 122 -4.63 -10.72 -19.53
CA GLU A 122 -3.81 -11.93 -19.71
C GLU A 122 -4.67 -13.21 -19.62
N GLU A 123 -5.55 -13.31 -18.61
CA GLU A 123 -6.46 -14.45 -18.43
C GLU A 123 -7.41 -14.64 -19.64
N LYS A 124 -7.91 -13.55 -20.24
CA LYS A 124 -8.73 -13.63 -21.45
C LYS A 124 -7.95 -13.99 -22.73
N ALA A 125 -6.68 -13.61 -22.80
CA ALA A 125 -5.83 -13.88 -23.96
C ALA A 125 -5.35 -15.34 -24.03
N THR A 126 -5.37 -16.06 -22.90
CA THR A 126 -5.12 -17.50 -22.80
C THR A 126 -6.37 -18.22 -22.29
N PRO A 127 -7.39 -18.46 -23.13
CA PRO A 127 -8.51 -19.29 -22.74
C PRO A 127 -7.98 -20.70 -22.43
N SER A 128 -8.29 -21.23 -21.26
CA SER A 128 -8.07 -22.64 -20.95
C SER A 128 -8.95 -23.50 -21.86
N ASP A 129 -8.33 -24.36 -22.67
CA ASP A 129 -8.99 -25.49 -23.34
C ASP A 129 -9.67 -26.43 -22.33
#